data_AF-A0A959TLG8-F1
#
_entry.id   AF-A0A959TLG8-F1
#
_cell.length_a   1.000
_cell.length_b   1.000
_cell.length_c   1.000
_cell.angle_alpha   90.00
_cell.angle_beta   90.00
_cell.angle_gamma   90.00
#
_symmetry.space_group_name_H-M   'P 1'
#
loop_
_entity.id
_entity.type
_entity.pdbx_description
1 polymer ?
#
loop_
_entity_poly.entity_id
_entity_poly.type
_entity_poly.pdbx_seq_one_letter_code
_entity_poly.pdbx_strand_id
1 'polypeptide(L)'
;LIAAMGGNVGVQSSAIIVQGLANRTIATGGIVARLMKELSVALLNAMVCGALILVYNLTIGSAQPLSFTVSIALFTVIIFAALFGTLTPLLLDRVKVDPALATGPFITTLNDIFGLIVYFVVGRLLYGMPW
;
A
#
# COMPACT_ATOMS: atom_id res chain seq x y z
N LEU A 1 0.72 -11.40 -6.60
CA LEU A 1 1.94 -10.70 -6.13
C LEU A 1 1.65 -9.25 -5.72
N ILE A 2 0.93 -8.48 -6.55
CA ILE A 2 0.54 -7.09 -6.25
C ILE A 2 -0.29 -6.98 -4.95
N ALA A 3 -1.41 -7.71 -4.85
CA ALA A 3 -2.26 -7.70 -3.67
C ALA A 3 -1.53 -8.18 -2.40
N ALA A 4 -0.72 -9.24 -2.53
CA ALA A 4 0.11 -9.75 -1.44
C ALA A 4 1.12 -8.71 -0.92
N MET A 5 1.78 -7.96 -1.81
CA MET A 5 2.75 -6.95 -1.39
C MET A 5 2.07 -5.75 -0.72
N GLY A 6 0.92 -5.31 -1.23
CA GLY A 6 0.13 -4.30 -0.53
C GLY A 6 -0.36 -4.79 0.84
N GLY A 7 -0.77 -6.05 0.98
CA GLY A 7 -1.23 -6.60 2.25
C GLY A 7 -0.13 -6.57 3.30
N ASN A 8 1.08 -6.97 2.91
CA ASN A 8 2.25 -6.94 3.80
C ASN A 8 2.61 -5.52 4.25
N VAL A 9 2.64 -4.56 3.33
CA VAL A 9 2.94 -3.15 3.64
C VAL A 9 1.84 -2.54 4.51
N GLY A 10 0.57 -2.80 4.20
CA GLY A 10 -0.56 -2.31 4.97
C GLY A 10 -0.55 -2.82 6.40
N VAL A 11 -0.35 -4.12 6.61
CA VAL A 11 -0.26 -4.72 7.96
C VAL A 11 0.95 -4.16 8.71
N GLN A 12 2.10 -4.01 8.05
CA GLN A 12 3.31 -3.46 8.66
C GLN A 12 3.08 -2.02 9.14
N SER A 13 2.64 -1.12 8.27
CA SER A 13 2.40 0.29 8.64
C SER A 13 1.34 0.39 9.74
N SER A 14 0.33 -0.48 9.73
CA SER A 14 -0.70 -0.53 10.78
C SER A 14 -0.15 -0.96 12.12
N ALA A 15 0.69 -2.00 12.15
CA ALA A 15 1.29 -2.49 13.38
C ALA A 15 2.16 -1.40 14.03
N ILE A 16 2.92 -0.65 13.23
CA ILE A 16 3.74 0.48 13.69
C ILE A 16 2.87 1.59 14.32
N ILE A 17 1.70 1.88 13.74
CA ILE A 17 0.77 2.87 14.28
C ILE A 17 0.08 2.37 15.54
N VAL A 18 -0.46 1.15 15.55
CA VAL A 18 -1.09 0.55 16.73
C VAL A 18 -0.10 0.50 17.90
N GLN A 19 1.14 0.07 17.65
CA GLN A 19 2.18 0.07 18.67
C GLN A 19 2.54 1.49 19.14
N GLY A 20 2.55 2.47 18.23
CA GLY A 20 2.76 3.88 18.56
C GLY A 20 1.65 4.48 19.43
N LEU A 21 0.40 4.11 19.18
CA LEU A 21 -0.77 4.51 19.96
C LEU A 21 -0.69 3.88 21.36
N ALA A 22 -0.46 2.57 21.43
CA ALA A 22 -0.33 1.83 22.69
C ALA A 22 0.79 2.37 23.59
N ASN A 23 1.95 2.68 23.01
CA ASN A 23 3.11 3.22 23.74
C ASN A 23 3.01 4.72 24.05
N ARG A 24 1.89 5.40 23.72
CA ARG A 24 1.71 6.87 23.82
C ARG A 24 2.82 7.70 23.13
N THR A 25 3.60 7.10 22.24
CA THR A 25 4.70 7.76 21.52
C THR A 25 4.22 8.58 20.33
N ILE A 26 2.93 8.49 19.99
CA ILE A 26 2.33 9.36 18.96
C ILE A 26 2.13 10.79 19.49
N ALA A 27 2.03 11.00 20.81
CA ALA A 27 1.90 12.32 21.41
C ALA A 27 3.13 13.22 21.21
N THR A 28 4.33 12.64 21.01
CA THR A 28 5.60 13.41 20.99
C THR A 28 6.08 13.82 19.60
N GLY A 29 5.60 13.17 18.53
CA GLY A 29 6.07 13.42 17.15
C GLY A 29 5.02 13.96 16.18
N GLY A 30 3.74 14.00 16.57
CA GLY A 30 2.65 14.40 15.69
C GLY A 30 2.30 13.36 14.61
N ILE A 31 1.02 13.24 14.30
CA ILE A 31 0.48 12.26 13.33
C ILE A 31 1.06 12.48 11.93
N VAL A 32 1.22 13.74 11.51
CA VAL A 32 1.68 14.12 10.17
C VAL A 32 3.13 13.70 9.92
N ALA A 33 4.03 13.90 10.89
CA ALA A 33 5.44 13.53 10.73
C ALA A 33 5.62 12.01 10.58
N ARG A 34 4.83 11.23 11.31
CA ARG A 34 4.78 9.76 11.17
C ARG A 34 4.23 9.34 9.81
N LEU A 35 3.13 9.94 9.37
CA LEU A 35 2.57 9.66 8.05
C LEU A 35 3.60 9.95 6.94
N MET A 36 4.32 11.07 7.02
CA MET A 36 5.35 11.42 6.05
C MET A 36 6.54 10.44 6.08
N LYS A 37 6.92 9.96 7.26
CA LYS A 37 7.97 8.94 7.40
C LYS A 37 7.55 7.61 6.77
N GLU A 38 6.35 7.12 7.08
CA GLU A 38 5.81 5.89 6.49
C GLU A 38 5.63 6.01 4.98
N LEU A 39 5.12 7.15 4.50
CA LEU A 39 4.97 7.41 3.08
C LEU A 39 6.34 7.42 2.36
N SER A 40 7.37 7.98 3.00
CA SER A 40 8.73 7.99 2.44
C SER A 40 9.31 6.58 2.32
N VAL A 41 9.12 5.73 3.35
CA VAL A 41 9.53 4.32 3.33
C VAL A 41 8.75 3.55 2.27
N ALA A 42 7.44 3.76 2.19
CA ALA A 42 6.58 3.14 1.20
C ALA A 42 6.94 3.53 -0.23
N LEU A 43 7.27 4.81 -0.47
CA LEU A 43 7.66 5.32 -1.78
C LEU A 43 8.99 4.70 -2.23
N LEU A 44 9.97 4.59 -1.31
CA LEU A 44 11.23 3.90 -1.59
C LEU A 44 10.97 2.41 -1.92
N ASN A 45 10.16 1.73 -1.12
CA ASN A 45 9.80 0.33 -1.36
C ASN A 45 9.06 0.15 -2.70
N ALA A 46 8.12 1.03 -3.02
CA ALA A 46 7.37 1.04 -4.26
C ALA A 46 8.29 1.23 -5.48
N MET A 47 9.25 2.15 -5.40
CA MET A 47 10.25 2.36 -6.46
C MET A 47 11.10 1.12 -6.67
N VAL A 48 11.64 0.53 -5.60
CA VAL A 48 12.50 -0.66 -5.69
C VAL A 48 11.73 -1.84 -6.27
N CYS A 49 10.58 -2.19 -5.70
CA CYS A 49 9.79 -3.32 -6.17
C CYS A 49 9.24 -3.11 -7.59
N GLY A 50 8.75 -1.91 -7.90
CA GLY A 50 8.22 -1.57 -9.23
C GLY A 50 9.31 -1.63 -10.30
N ALA A 51 10.50 -1.11 -10.02
CA ALA A 51 11.64 -1.16 -10.93
C ALA A 51 12.15 -2.59 -11.14
N LEU A 52 12.28 -3.40 -10.08
CA LEU A 52 12.71 -4.79 -10.19
C LEU A 52 11.78 -5.61 -11.07
N ILE A 53 10.46 -5.46 -10.89
CA ILE A 53 9.47 -6.16 -11.71
C ILE A 53 9.44 -5.64 -13.14
N LEU A 54 9.69 -4.34 -13.37
CA LEU A 54 9.77 -3.79 -14.72
C LEU A 54 10.96 -4.39 -15.46
N VAL A 55 12.14 -4.35 -14.86
CA VAL A 55 13.38 -4.90 -15.42
C VAL A 55 13.22 -6.39 -15.69
N TYR A 56 12.69 -7.16 -14.73
CA TYR A 56 12.45 -8.59 -14.90
C TYR A 56 11.49 -8.90 -16.06
N ASN A 57 10.41 -8.15 -16.22
CA ASN A 57 9.47 -8.38 -17.31
C ASN A 57 10.06 -8.00 -18.67
N LEU A 58 10.90 -6.96 -18.73
CA LEU A 58 11.58 -6.59 -19.96
C LEU A 58 12.67 -7.61 -20.36
N THR A 59 13.36 -8.24 -19.41
CA THR A 59 14.39 -9.25 -19.72
C THR A 59 13.83 -10.59 -20.16
N ILE A 60 12.65 -10.98 -19.68
CA ILE A 60 11.97 -12.23 -20.10
C ILE A 60 11.19 -12.08 -21.41
N GLY A 61 11.14 -10.87 -21.99
CA GLY A 61 10.44 -10.59 -23.25
C GLY A 61 8.92 -10.48 -23.11
N SER A 62 8.40 -10.15 -21.93
CA SER A 62 6.97 -9.89 -21.72
C SER A 62 6.49 -8.71 -22.58
N ALA A 63 5.21 -8.74 -22.97
CA ALA A 63 4.61 -7.64 -23.72
C ALA A 63 4.75 -6.31 -22.97
N GLN A 64 5.28 -5.29 -23.64
CA GLN A 64 5.60 -4.00 -23.03
C GLN A 64 4.44 -3.34 -22.28
N PRO A 65 3.18 -3.35 -22.79
CA PRO A 65 2.03 -2.83 -22.05
C PRO A 65 1.76 -3.58 -20.73
N LEU A 66 1.97 -4.89 -20.71
CA LEU A 66 1.81 -5.71 -19.51
C LEU A 66 2.87 -5.35 -18.46
N SER A 67 4.12 -5.24 -18.89
CA SER A 67 5.26 -4.89 -18.02
C SER A 67 5.02 -3.56 -17.31
N PHE A 68 4.61 -2.52 -18.06
CA PHE A 68 4.27 -1.22 -17.47
C PHE A 68 3.04 -1.29 -16.58
N THR A 69 2.01 -2.04 -16.98
CA THR A 69 0.79 -2.22 -16.17
C THR A 69 1.12 -2.79 -14.80
N VAL A 70 1.87 -3.89 -14.75
CA VAL A 70 2.19 -4.59 -13.50
C VAL A 70 3.07 -3.71 -12.61
N SER A 71 4.07 -3.04 -13.16
CA SER A 71 4.96 -2.16 -12.39
C SER A 71 4.25 -0.93 -11.81
N ILE A 72 3.44 -0.24 -12.61
CA ILE A 72 2.69 0.94 -12.16
C ILE A 72 1.62 0.54 -11.14
N ALA A 73 0.92 -0.57 -11.38
CA ALA A 73 -0.07 -1.08 -10.43
C ALA A 73 0.58 -1.45 -9.10
N LEU A 74 1.71 -2.17 -9.10
CA LEU A 74 2.43 -2.51 -7.88
C LEU A 74 2.90 -1.28 -7.11
N PHE A 75 3.49 -0.31 -7.81
CA PHE A 75 3.92 0.95 -7.22
C PHE A 75 2.77 1.65 -6.50
N THR A 76 1.63 1.76 -7.20
CA THR A 76 0.43 2.43 -6.70
C THR A 76 -0.16 1.70 -5.49
N VAL A 77 -0.25 0.37 -5.55
CA VAL A 77 -0.78 -0.45 -4.45
C VAL A 77 0.06 -0.33 -3.19
N ILE A 78 1.39 -0.31 -3.29
CA ILE A 78 2.28 -0.16 -2.12
C ILE A 78 2.04 1.19 -1.42
N ILE A 79 1.87 2.27 -2.18
CA ILE A 79 1.60 3.59 -1.61
C ILE A 79 0.23 3.63 -0.92
N PHE A 80 -0.82 3.12 -1.59
CA PHE A 80 -2.15 3.07 -0.98
C PHE A 80 -2.19 2.17 0.26
N ALA A 81 -1.51 1.03 0.22
CA ALA A 81 -1.39 0.13 1.36
C ALA A 81 -0.79 0.82 2.58
N ALA A 82 0.32 1.54 2.41
CA ALA A 82 0.96 2.27 3.49
C ALA A 82 0.06 3.40 4.05
N LEU A 83 -0.62 4.14 3.16
CA LEU A 83 -1.56 5.18 3.55
C LEU A 83 -2.74 4.60 4.37
N PHE A 84 -3.44 3.60 3.84
CA PHE A 84 -4.56 2.99 4.54
C PHE A 84 -4.12 2.24 5.80
N GLY A 85 -2.96 1.60 5.78
CA GLY A 85 -2.37 0.99 6.96
C GLY A 85 -2.06 1.99 8.06
N THR A 86 -1.65 3.20 7.69
CA THR A 86 -1.37 4.26 8.67
C THR A 86 -2.65 4.94 9.15
N LEU A 87 -3.58 5.25 8.25
CA LEU A 87 -4.77 6.04 8.55
C LEU A 87 -5.87 5.25 9.26
N THR A 88 -6.06 3.97 8.93
CA THR A 88 -7.14 3.16 9.50
C THR A 88 -7.05 3.06 11.03
N PRO A 89 -5.91 2.70 11.64
CA PRO A 89 -5.81 2.64 13.09
C PRO A 89 -5.95 4.01 13.76
N LEU A 90 -5.44 5.09 13.12
CA LEU A 90 -5.61 6.46 13.63
C LEU A 90 -7.07 6.91 13.63
N LEU A 91 -7.84 6.54 12.61
CA LEU A 91 -9.26 6.83 12.53
C LEU A 91 -10.04 6.07 13.60
N LEU A 92 -9.74 4.78 13.80
CA LEU A 92 -10.36 3.98 14.87
C LEU A 92 -10.10 4.58 16.26
N ASP A 93 -8.86 4.95 16.55
CA ASP A 93 -8.49 5.60 17.82
C ASP A 93 -9.25 6.93 18.03
N ARG A 94 -9.38 7.75 16.98
CA ARG A 94 -10.15 9.00 17.01
C ARG A 94 -11.63 8.79 17.36
N VAL A 95 -12.23 7.69 16.91
CA VAL A 95 -13.63 7.35 17.22
C VAL A 95 -13.78 6.47 18.47
N LYS A 96 -12.69 6.27 19.24
CA LYS A 96 -12.64 5.45 20.47
C LYS A 96 -12.93 3.96 20.24
N VAL A 97 -12.62 3.45 19.04
CA VAL A 97 -12.62 2.03 18.71
C VAL A 97 -11.19 1.50 18.81
N ASP A 98 -11.03 0.25 19.25
CA ASP A 98 -9.71 -0.36 19.42
C ASP A 98 -8.94 -0.38 18.07
N PRO A 99 -7.80 0.35 17.96
CA PRO A 99 -7.03 0.42 16.72
C PRO A 99 -6.38 -0.93 16.34
N ALA A 100 -6.23 -1.87 17.28
CA ALA A 100 -5.73 -3.21 16.99
C ALA A 100 -6.68 -4.04 16.11
N LEU A 101 -7.95 -3.65 15.99
CA LEU A 101 -8.89 -4.27 15.05
C LEU A 101 -8.49 -4.04 13.58
N ALA A 102 -7.73 -2.98 13.30
CA ALA A 102 -7.30 -2.66 11.93
C ALA A 102 -6.23 -3.63 11.40
N THR A 103 -5.28 -4.08 12.24
CA THR A 103 -4.10 -4.87 11.79
C THR A 103 -4.42 -6.29 11.34
N GLY A 104 -5.67 -6.73 11.47
CA GLY A 104 -6.14 -8.06 11.11
C GLY A 104 -6.71 -8.17 9.68
N PRO A 105 -7.75 -9.00 9.47
CA PRO A 105 -8.35 -9.25 8.16
C PRO A 105 -8.87 -8.00 7.45
N PHE A 106 -9.14 -6.92 8.19
CA PHE A 106 -9.69 -5.70 7.64
C PHE A 106 -8.75 -5.01 6.65
N ILE A 107 -7.46 -4.95 6.95
CA ILE A 107 -6.50 -4.26 6.09
C ILE A 107 -6.11 -5.08 4.88
N THR A 108 -5.98 -6.40 5.05
CA THR A 108 -5.70 -7.28 3.92
C THR A 108 -6.87 -7.30 2.94
N THR A 109 -8.12 -7.33 3.42
CA THR A 109 -9.31 -7.28 2.56
C THR A 109 -9.46 -5.94 1.83
N LEU A 110 -9.27 -4.81 2.52
CA LEU A 110 -9.25 -3.50 1.88
C LEU A 110 -8.17 -3.44 0.79
N ASN A 111 -6.97 -3.94 1.11
CA ASN A 111 -5.88 -3.92 0.16
C ASN A 111 -6.12 -4.85 -1.04
N ASP A 112 -6.81 -5.98 -0.88
CA ASP A 112 -7.21 -6.84 -2.00
C ASP A 112 -8.18 -6.12 -2.93
N ILE A 113 -9.19 -5.44 -2.37
CA ILE A 113 -10.16 -4.64 -3.15
C ILE A 113 -9.45 -3.53 -3.91
N PHE A 114 -8.65 -2.70 -3.22
CA PHE A 114 -7.91 -1.62 -3.86
C PHE A 114 -6.88 -2.12 -4.87
N GLY A 115 -6.20 -3.23 -4.55
CA GLY A 115 -5.20 -3.84 -5.42
C GLY A 115 -5.80 -4.30 -6.75
N LEU A 116 -6.96 -4.93 -6.71
CA LEU A 116 -7.69 -5.32 -7.93
C LEU A 116 -8.18 -4.10 -8.71
N ILE A 117 -8.79 -3.11 -8.04
CA ILE A 117 -9.26 -1.88 -8.69
C ILE A 117 -8.11 -1.18 -9.42
N VAL A 118 -6.98 -0.96 -8.74
CA VAL A 118 -5.80 -0.31 -9.32
C VAL A 118 -5.27 -1.11 -10.49
N TYR A 119 -5.14 -2.43 -10.36
CA TYR A 119 -4.65 -3.29 -11.44
C TYR A 119 -5.53 -3.21 -12.70
N PHE A 120 -6.85 -3.32 -12.55
CA PHE A 120 -7.78 -3.24 -13.67
C PHE A 120 -7.85 -1.84 -14.27
N VAL A 121 -7.80 -0.78 -13.46
CA VAL A 121 -7.80 0.61 -13.95
C VAL A 121 -6.53 0.91 -14.75
N VAL A 122 -5.35 0.54 -14.24
CA VAL A 122 -4.07 0.76 -14.93
C VAL A 122 -4.01 -0.08 -16.21
N GLY A 123 -4.42 -1.36 -16.14
CA GLY A 123 -4.50 -2.21 -17.31
C GLY A 123 -5.42 -1.64 -18.38
N ARG A 124 -6.61 -1.17 -17.99
CA ARG A 124 -7.54 -0.54 -18.92
C ARG A 124 -6.95 0.71 -19.59
N LEU A 125 -6.30 1.59 -18.81
CA LEU A 125 -5.69 2.81 -19.33
C LEU A 125 -4.58 2.52 -20.34
N LEU A 126 -3.79 1.47 -20.11
CA LEU A 126 -2.67 1.10 -21.00
C LEU A 126 -3.10 0.28 -22.21
N TYR A 127 -4.16 -0.52 -22.09
CA TYR A 127 -4.70 -1.35 -23.18
C TYR A 127 -5.84 -0.68 -23.97
N GLY A 128 -6.32 0.49 -23.53
CA GLY A 128 -7.36 1.25 -24.22
C GLY A 128 -8.73 0.57 -24.30
N MET A 129 -9.05 -0.33 -23.37
CA MET A 129 -10.29 -1.13 -23.41
C MET A 129 -11.54 -0.29 -23.02
N PRO A 130 -12.66 -0.36 -23.79
CA PRO A 130 -13.94 0.24 -23.40
C PRO A 130 -14.57 -0.49 -22.19
N TRP A 131 -15.51 0.18 -21.51
CA TRP A 131 -16.25 -0.36 -20.35
C TRP A 131 -17.19 -1.49 -20.74
#